data_AF-A0A6L6XS94-F1
#
_entry.id   AF-A0A6L6XS94-F1
#
_cell.length_a   1.000
_cell.length_b   1.000
_cell.length_c   1.000
_cell.angle_alpha   90.00
_cell.angle_beta   90.00
_cell.angle_gamma   90.00
#
_symmetry.space_group_name_H-M   'P 1'
#
loop_
_entity.id
_entity.type
_entity.pdbx_description
1 polymer ?
#
loop_
_entity_poly.entity_id
_entity_poly.type
_entity_poly.pdbx_seq_one_letter_code
_entity_poly.pdbx_strand_id
1 'polypeptide(L)'
;MGTQVWSGTVGGRTHRVEADDGLTRAVRWSVDGELAAQKRSTQEKVRLEVAPDRLEVRFSPLGAPRRATVGGVDLVPEPGSRAARHEEAVGGHPERYALIQAAGGAAKVVLPILLTVLLARFALSLPLPSIDGPDLPSLPLPDLPDLPDWSLPGWVEQAIGVVKYVWPVVLAYVLARSEINRRRRQDEERGS
;
A
#
# COMPACT_ATOMS: atom_id res chain seq x y z
N MET A 1 -2.92 -6.60 -22.08
CA MET A 1 -2.77 -5.18 -21.71
C MET A 1 -3.95 -4.46 -22.34
N GLY A 2 -4.82 -3.85 -21.55
CA GLY A 2 -5.91 -3.04 -22.06
C GLY A 2 -5.48 -1.58 -22.14
N THR A 3 -6.04 -0.84 -23.09
CA THR A 3 -5.97 0.63 -23.13
C THR A 3 -7.34 1.16 -22.78
N GLN A 4 -7.39 2.21 -21.97
CA GLN A 4 -8.61 2.90 -21.63
C GLN A 4 -8.58 4.30 -22.20
N VAL A 5 -9.73 4.74 -22.70
CA VAL A 5 -9.87 6.03 -23.38
C VAL A 5 -10.82 6.92 -22.58
N TRP A 6 -10.45 8.18 -22.43
CA TRP A 6 -11.33 9.24 -21.96
C TRP A 6 -11.44 10.33 -23.02
N SER A 7 -12.62 10.92 -23.12
CA SER A 7 -12.85 12.05 -24.02
C SER A 7 -13.74 13.11 -23.38
N GLY A 8 -13.62 14.34 -23.83
CA GLY A 8 -14.46 15.45 -23.37
C GLY A 8 -14.02 16.78 -23.92
N THR A 9 -14.88 17.79 -23.82
CA THR A 9 -14.59 19.15 -24.27
C THR A 9 -14.32 20.05 -23.08
N VAL A 10 -13.15 20.70 -23.05
CA VAL A 10 -12.75 21.63 -21.99
C VAL A 10 -12.19 22.89 -22.63
N GLY A 11 -12.67 24.07 -22.20
CA GLY A 11 -12.23 25.34 -22.78
C GLY A 11 -12.47 25.46 -24.29
N GLY A 12 -13.49 24.79 -24.84
CA GLY A 12 -13.80 24.78 -26.27
C GLY A 12 -12.94 23.82 -27.11
N ARG A 13 -12.01 23.08 -26.51
CA ARG A 13 -11.15 22.10 -27.19
C ARG A 13 -11.55 20.69 -26.84
N THR A 14 -11.37 19.79 -27.80
CA THR A 14 -11.66 18.37 -27.62
C THR A 14 -10.42 17.65 -27.11
N HIS A 15 -10.54 17.04 -25.94
CA HIS A 15 -9.46 16.26 -25.33
C HIS A 15 -9.76 14.78 -25.47
N ARG A 16 -8.73 14.02 -25.85
CA ARG A 16 -8.75 12.55 -25.82
C ARG A 16 -7.52 12.06 -25.08
N VAL A 17 -7.72 11.17 -24.13
CA VAL A 17 -6.65 10.63 -23.29
C VAL A 17 -6.70 9.12 -23.40
N GLU A 18 -5.57 8.52 -23.71
CA GLU A 18 -5.40 7.07 -23.75
C GLU A 18 -4.41 6.67 -22.68
N ALA A 19 -4.79 5.72 -21.82
CA ALA A 19 -3.93 5.20 -20.78
C ALA A 19 -3.86 3.67 -20.86
N ASP A 20 -2.64 3.16 -20.93
CA ASP A 20 -2.38 1.72 -20.96
C ASP A 20 -2.37 1.15 -19.53
N ASP A 21 -2.94 -0.04 -19.37
CA ASP A 21 -2.91 -0.79 -18.13
C ASP A 21 -1.52 -1.36 -17.86
N GLY A 22 -1.05 -1.27 -16.61
CA GLY A 22 0.14 -1.98 -16.16
C GLY A 22 0.98 -1.19 -15.16
N LEU A 23 2.06 -1.82 -14.68
CA LEU A 23 3.00 -1.20 -13.74
C LEU A 23 3.75 -0.01 -14.37
N THR A 24 4.07 -0.14 -15.66
CA THR A 24 4.57 0.96 -16.48
C THR A 24 3.39 1.62 -17.17
N ARG A 25 2.96 2.75 -16.63
CA ARG A 25 1.78 3.50 -17.07
C ARG A 25 2.17 4.36 -18.26
N ALA A 26 1.61 4.09 -19.43
CA ALA A 26 1.77 4.93 -20.60
C ALA A 26 0.50 5.77 -20.79
N VAL A 27 0.67 7.09 -20.92
CA VAL A 27 -0.41 8.04 -21.16
C VAL A 27 -0.11 8.78 -22.45
N ARG A 28 -1.09 8.82 -23.35
CA ARG A 28 -1.09 9.65 -24.56
C ARG A 28 -2.24 10.64 -24.46
N TRP A 29 -1.98 11.90 -24.76
CA TRP A 29 -2.96 12.98 -24.69
C TRP A 29 -3.01 13.70 -26.02
N SER A 30 -4.19 13.69 -26.62
CA SER A 30 -4.50 14.42 -27.84
C SER A 30 -5.45 15.58 -27.57
N VAL A 31 -5.22 16.69 -28.27
CA VAL A 31 -6.06 17.90 -28.24
C VAL A 31 -6.48 18.19 -29.68
N ASP A 32 -7.78 18.30 -29.92
CA ASP A 32 -8.39 18.53 -31.24
C ASP A 32 -7.93 17.50 -32.31
N GLY A 33 -7.65 16.28 -31.88
CA GLY A 33 -7.21 15.17 -32.73
C GLY A 33 -5.69 15.04 -32.90
N GLU A 34 -4.91 16.05 -32.50
CA GLU A 34 -3.46 16.02 -32.59
C GLU A 34 -2.83 15.55 -31.28
N LEU A 35 -1.77 14.72 -31.36
CA LEU A 35 -1.04 14.25 -30.18
C LEU A 35 -0.28 15.44 -29.55
N ALA A 36 -0.77 15.93 -28.42
CA ALA A 36 -0.20 17.06 -27.72
C ALA A 36 0.93 16.66 -26.77
N ALA A 37 0.80 15.53 -26.07
CA ALA A 37 1.83 15.02 -25.18
C ALA A 37 1.73 13.52 -24.92
N GLN A 38 2.85 12.90 -24.56
CA GLN A 38 2.90 11.51 -24.11
C GLN A 38 3.89 11.33 -22.96
N LYS A 39 3.61 10.39 -22.06
CA LYS A 39 4.49 10.11 -20.91
C LYS A 39 4.38 8.67 -20.47
N ARG A 40 5.51 8.08 -20.06
CA ARG A 40 5.55 6.82 -19.30
C ARG A 40 5.94 7.10 -17.86
N SER A 41 5.31 6.40 -16.92
CA SER A 41 5.59 6.58 -15.49
C SER A 41 5.28 5.33 -14.69
N THR A 42 5.93 5.20 -13.54
CA THR A 42 5.62 4.22 -12.49
C THR A 42 4.93 4.87 -11.29
N GLN A 43 4.50 6.13 -11.41
CA GLN A 43 3.72 6.82 -10.37
C GLN A 43 2.23 6.61 -10.56
N GLU A 44 1.46 6.46 -9.47
CA GLU A 44 -0.01 6.35 -9.51
C GLU A 44 -0.69 7.58 -10.11
N LYS A 45 0.00 8.71 -10.12
CA LYS A 45 -0.50 9.98 -10.63
C LYS A 45 0.44 10.50 -11.72
N VAL A 46 -0.06 10.56 -12.95
CA VAL A 46 0.70 11.04 -14.10
C VAL A 46 0.17 12.43 -14.47
N ARG A 47 1.07 13.40 -14.56
CA ARG A 47 0.76 14.77 -15.00
C ARG A 47 1.45 15.07 -16.32
N LEU A 48 0.71 15.69 -17.23
CA LEU A 48 1.19 16.28 -18.48
C LEU A 48 0.69 17.72 -18.58
N GLU A 49 1.52 18.63 -19.09
CA GLU A 49 1.21 20.04 -19.22
C GLU A 49 1.38 20.43 -20.69
N VAL A 50 0.34 21.02 -21.28
CA VAL A 50 0.33 21.53 -22.66
C VAL A 50 -0.42 22.84 -22.60
N ALA A 51 0.31 23.96 -22.62
CA ALA A 51 -0.26 25.27 -22.37
C ALA A 51 -1.50 25.56 -23.24
N PRO A 52 -2.59 26.12 -22.66
CA PRO A 52 -2.78 26.48 -21.25
C PRO A 52 -3.27 25.33 -20.33
N ASP A 53 -3.44 24.13 -20.84
CA ASP A 53 -4.08 23.02 -20.12
C ASP A 53 -3.11 22.16 -19.32
N ARG A 54 -3.67 21.52 -18.29
CA ARG A 54 -2.98 20.49 -17.51
C ARG A 54 -3.83 19.24 -17.42
N LEU A 55 -3.25 18.12 -17.84
CA LEU A 55 -3.82 16.79 -17.72
C LEU A 55 -3.28 16.08 -16.46
N GLU A 56 -4.19 15.51 -15.69
CA GLU A 56 -3.90 14.58 -14.59
C GLU A 56 -4.59 13.23 -14.87
N VAL A 57 -3.82 12.15 -14.87
CA VAL A 57 -4.35 10.78 -14.96
C VAL A 57 -4.02 10.03 -13.67
N ARG A 58 -5.05 9.47 -13.03
CA ARG A 58 -4.93 8.65 -11.82
C ARG A 58 -5.05 7.18 -12.14
N PHE A 59 -4.19 6.40 -11.51
CA PHE A 59 -4.13 4.95 -11.61
C PHE A 59 -4.33 4.34 -10.24
N SER A 60 -4.81 3.09 -10.22
CA SER A 60 -4.76 2.27 -9.02
C SER A 60 -3.31 1.87 -8.68
N PRO A 61 -3.08 1.36 -7.46
CA PRO A 61 -1.79 0.76 -7.09
C PRO A 61 -1.35 -0.36 -8.03
N LEU A 62 -2.31 -1.11 -8.60
CA LEU A 62 -2.07 -2.20 -9.54
C LEU A 62 -1.97 -1.73 -11.01
N GLY A 63 -1.92 -0.43 -11.26
CA GLY A 63 -1.69 0.12 -12.60
C GLY A 63 -2.91 0.19 -13.51
N ALA A 64 -4.13 0.03 -12.98
CA ALA A 64 -5.35 0.25 -13.75
C ALA A 64 -5.67 1.75 -13.77
N PRO A 65 -5.76 2.42 -14.93
CA PRO A 65 -6.16 3.81 -15.00
C PRO A 65 -7.63 3.96 -14.58
N ARG A 66 -7.92 5.05 -13.87
CA ARG A 66 -9.20 5.27 -13.16
C ARG A 66 -9.89 6.56 -13.56
N ARG A 67 -9.12 7.63 -13.76
CA ARG A 67 -9.67 8.97 -13.97
C ARG A 67 -8.70 9.82 -14.75
N ALA A 68 -9.20 10.61 -15.68
CA ALA A 68 -8.46 11.63 -16.41
C ALA A 68 -9.14 12.99 -16.20
N THR A 69 -8.36 14.00 -15.83
CA THR A 69 -8.86 15.34 -15.51
C THR A 69 -8.05 16.38 -16.27
N VAL A 70 -8.72 17.26 -17.04
CA VAL A 70 -8.10 18.37 -17.76
C VAL A 70 -8.56 19.68 -17.14
N GLY A 71 -7.62 20.51 -16.68
CA GLY A 71 -7.95 21.83 -16.12
C GLY A 71 -8.87 21.78 -14.88
N GLY A 72 -8.96 20.64 -14.21
CA GLY A 72 -9.88 20.41 -13.07
C GLY A 72 -11.24 19.80 -13.46
N VAL A 73 -11.52 19.64 -14.75
CA VAL A 73 -12.73 18.98 -15.27
C VAL A 73 -12.43 17.51 -15.57
N ASP A 74 -13.25 16.61 -15.06
CA ASP A 74 -13.13 15.19 -15.37
C ASP A 74 -13.61 14.88 -16.78
N LEU A 75 -12.80 14.12 -17.51
CA LEU A 75 -13.18 13.59 -18.81
C LEU A 75 -14.04 12.34 -18.63
N VAL A 76 -14.88 12.07 -19.63
CA VAL A 76 -15.78 10.93 -19.62
C VAL A 76 -15.05 9.69 -20.15
N PRO A 77 -15.02 8.58 -19.41
CA PRO A 77 -14.44 7.33 -19.92
C PRO A 77 -15.27 6.77 -21.08
N GLU A 78 -14.63 6.01 -21.94
CA GLU A 78 -15.31 5.27 -23.01
C GLU A 78 -16.37 4.32 -22.43
N PRO A 79 -17.62 4.33 -22.97
CA PRO A 79 -18.69 3.45 -22.51
C PRO A 79 -18.29 1.96 -22.54
N GLY A 80 -18.64 1.21 -21.50
CA GLY A 80 -18.29 -0.21 -21.38
C GLY A 80 -16.83 -0.50 -20.99
N SER A 81 -15.97 0.52 -20.94
CA SER A 81 -14.59 0.37 -20.44
C SER A 81 -14.55 -0.02 -18.96
N ARG A 82 -13.37 -0.42 -18.48
CA ARG A 82 -13.18 -0.73 -17.05
C ARG A 82 -13.31 0.52 -16.16
N ALA A 83 -12.91 1.69 -16.65
CA ALA A 83 -13.12 2.96 -15.96
C ALA A 83 -14.60 3.32 -15.88
N ALA A 84 -15.35 3.20 -16.97
CA ALA A 84 -16.79 3.46 -16.97
C ALA A 84 -17.53 2.59 -15.94
N ARG A 85 -17.28 1.27 -15.94
CA ARG A 85 -17.83 0.35 -14.93
C ARG A 85 -17.41 0.69 -13.50
N HIS A 86 -16.21 1.23 -13.32
CA HIS A 86 -15.75 1.66 -12.01
C HIS A 86 -16.46 2.93 -11.54
N GLU A 87 -16.62 3.92 -12.41
CA GLU A 87 -17.37 5.15 -12.12
C GLU A 87 -18.84 4.84 -11.80
N GLU A 88 -19.48 3.96 -12.57
CA GLU A 88 -20.84 3.47 -12.29
C GLU A 88 -20.93 2.76 -10.93
N ALA A 89 -19.97 1.86 -10.63
CA ALA A 89 -19.95 1.14 -9.36
C ALA A 89 -19.79 2.09 -8.16
N VAL A 90 -18.94 3.12 -8.30
CA VAL A 90 -18.72 4.15 -7.27
C VAL A 90 -19.97 5.02 -7.12
N GLY A 91 -20.59 5.45 -8.22
CA GLY A 91 -21.81 6.24 -8.21
C GLY A 91 -23.00 5.50 -7.59
N GLY A 92 -23.11 4.19 -7.82
CA GLY A 92 -24.20 3.38 -7.27
C GLY A 92 -24.07 3.07 -5.77
N HIS A 93 -22.87 3.19 -5.18
CA HIS A 93 -22.64 2.83 -3.77
C HIS A 93 -21.62 3.75 -3.07
N PRO A 94 -21.91 5.05 -2.96
CA PRO A 94 -20.94 6.02 -2.43
C PRO A 94 -20.49 5.70 -1.00
N GLU A 95 -21.41 5.28 -0.12
CA GLU A 95 -21.11 4.95 1.28
C GLU A 95 -20.16 3.76 1.42
N ARG A 96 -20.34 2.71 0.60
CA ARG A 96 -19.46 1.52 0.61
C ARG A 96 -18.06 1.89 0.20
N TYR A 97 -17.91 2.74 -0.81
CA TYR A 97 -16.60 3.18 -1.28
C TYR A 97 -15.91 4.12 -0.29
N ALA A 98 -16.65 5.02 0.37
CA ALA A 98 -16.10 5.84 1.45
C ALA A 98 -15.58 4.97 2.61
N LEU A 99 -16.34 3.95 3.02
CA LEU A 99 -15.93 3.01 4.06
C LEU A 99 -14.66 2.23 3.67
N ILE A 100 -14.60 1.69 2.45
CA ILE A 100 -13.43 0.94 1.95
C ILE A 100 -12.19 1.84 1.90
N GLN A 101 -12.34 3.11 1.46
CA GLN A 101 -11.23 4.06 1.43
C GLN A 101 -10.73 4.41 2.84
N ALA A 102 -11.64 4.64 3.79
CA ALA A 102 -11.29 4.88 5.18
C ALA A 102 -10.58 3.67 5.80
N ALA A 103 -11.12 2.47 5.60
CA ALA A 103 -10.52 1.22 6.09
C ALA A 103 -9.14 0.97 5.47
N GLY A 104 -8.98 1.22 4.16
CA GLY A 104 -7.70 1.13 3.47
C GLY A 104 -6.66 2.11 4.01
N GLY A 105 -7.08 3.33 4.35
CA GLY A 105 -6.23 4.33 5.01
C GLY A 105 -5.75 3.86 6.39
N ALA A 106 -6.66 3.36 7.24
CA ALA A 106 -6.31 2.84 8.56
C ALA A 106 -5.37 1.63 8.49
N ALA A 107 -5.61 0.71 7.56
CA ALA A 107 -4.78 -0.47 7.36
C ALA A 107 -3.32 -0.13 7.04
N LYS A 108 -3.05 0.96 6.30
CA LYS A 108 -1.67 1.41 6.00
C LYS A 108 -0.86 1.78 7.25
N VAL A 109 -1.53 2.19 8.32
CA VAL A 109 -0.87 2.55 9.60
C VAL A 109 -0.79 1.34 10.52
N VAL A 110 -1.89 0.60 10.66
CA VAL A 110 -1.99 -0.50 11.62
C VAL A 110 -1.17 -1.72 11.20
N LEU A 111 -1.19 -2.09 9.92
CA LEU A 111 -0.50 -3.27 9.40
C LEU A 111 1.02 -3.27 9.68
N PRO A 112 1.79 -2.20 9.38
CA PRO A 112 3.22 -2.20 9.69
C PRO A 112 3.50 -2.31 11.20
N ILE A 113 2.69 -1.68 12.05
CA ILE A 113 2.84 -1.79 13.52
C ILE A 113 2.66 -3.26 13.95
N LEU A 114 1.60 -3.91 13.49
CA LEU A 114 1.35 -5.32 13.80
C LEU A 114 2.46 -6.23 13.28
N LEU A 115 2.97 -5.97 12.07
CA LEU A 115 4.13 -6.69 11.52
C LEU A 115 5.38 -6.48 12.36
N THR A 116 5.68 -5.25 12.79
CA THR A 116 6.81 -4.94 13.67
C THR A 116 6.70 -5.67 15.00
N VAL A 117 5.52 -5.65 15.64
CA VAL A 117 5.27 -6.38 16.90
C VAL A 117 5.46 -7.88 16.70
N LEU A 118 4.96 -8.44 15.59
CA LEU A 118 5.12 -9.85 15.26
C LEU A 118 6.60 -10.23 15.03
N LEU A 119 7.35 -9.40 14.32
CA LEU A 119 8.79 -9.56 14.10
C LEU A 119 9.57 -9.50 15.41
N ALA A 120 9.27 -8.54 16.29
CA ALA A 120 9.89 -8.42 17.61
C ALA A 120 9.58 -9.65 18.48
N ARG A 121 8.31 -10.10 18.49
CA ARG A 121 7.89 -11.30 19.21
C ARG A 121 8.64 -12.53 18.71
N PHE A 122 8.82 -12.66 17.38
CA PHE A 122 9.57 -13.77 16.78
C PHE A 122 11.05 -13.71 17.14
N ALA A 123 11.69 -12.54 17.02
CA ALA A 123 13.10 -12.34 17.37
C ALA A 123 13.40 -12.65 18.85
N LEU A 124 12.54 -12.21 19.77
CA LEU A 124 12.66 -12.48 21.20
C LEU A 124 12.31 -13.92 21.60
N SER A 125 11.69 -14.69 20.71
CA SER A 125 11.38 -16.11 20.96
C SER A 125 12.45 -17.06 20.44
N LEU A 126 13.41 -16.55 19.66
CA LEU A 126 14.55 -17.34 19.22
C LEU A 126 15.58 -17.40 20.36
N PRO A 127 16.12 -18.59 20.69
CA PRO A 127 17.27 -18.67 21.59
C PRO A 127 18.42 -17.91 20.92
N LEU A 128 18.86 -16.82 21.55
CA LEU A 128 20.09 -16.14 21.14
C LEU A 128 21.25 -17.14 21.31
N PRO A 129 22.18 -17.22 20.36
CA PRO A 129 23.39 -18.01 20.55
C PRO A 129 24.11 -17.48 21.80
N SER A 130 24.25 -18.32 22.82
CA SER A 130 25.03 -18.03 24.00
C SER A 130 26.50 -18.03 23.59
N ILE A 131 27.07 -16.83 23.49
CA ILE A 131 28.51 -16.64 23.28
C ILE A 131 29.12 -16.50 24.68
N ASP A 132 30.18 -17.25 24.97
CA ASP A 132 30.94 -17.07 26.21
C ASP A 132 31.52 -15.65 26.22
N GLY A 133 30.88 -14.78 27.01
CA GLY A 133 31.32 -13.40 27.17
C GLY A 133 32.66 -13.36 27.93
N PRO A 134 33.55 -12.42 27.62
CA PRO A 134 34.79 -12.24 28.38
C PRO A 134 34.47 -11.91 29.85
N ASP A 135 35.26 -12.46 30.77
CA ASP A 135 35.16 -12.19 32.20
C ASP A 135 35.59 -10.73 32.46
N LEU A 136 34.60 -9.86 32.70
CA LEU A 136 34.83 -8.42 32.87
C LEU A 136 35.01 -8.08 34.36
N PRO A 137 36.00 -7.26 34.74
CA PRO A 137 36.16 -6.81 36.11
C PRO A 137 34.95 -5.99 36.57
N SER A 138 34.53 -6.19 37.81
CA SER A 138 33.39 -5.49 38.41
C SER A 138 33.70 -4.00 38.55
N LEU A 139 33.09 -3.17 37.70
CA LEU A 139 33.14 -1.72 37.83
C LEU A 139 32.07 -1.25 38.81
N PRO A 140 32.35 -0.29 39.70
CA PRO A 140 31.32 0.38 40.49
C PRO A 140 30.45 1.20 39.53
N LEU A 141 29.23 0.72 39.26
CA LEU A 141 28.25 1.45 38.48
C LEU A 141 27.77 2.66 39.30
N PRO A 142 27.68 3.85 38.71
CA PRO A 142 27.12 5.00 39.40
C PRO A 142 25.62 4.79 39.65
N ASP A 143 25.13 5.31 40.78
CA ASP A 143 23.70 5.35 41.07
C ASP A 143 23.00 6.17 39.98
N LEU A 144 22.13 5.52 39.21
CA LEU A 144 21.34 6.17 38.18
C LEU A 144 20.22 6.98 38.85
N PRO A 145 19.90 8.19 38.35
CA PRO A 145 18.75 8.94 38.85
C PRO A 145 17.46 8.16 38.58
N ASP A 146 16.48 8.29 39.48
CA ASP A 146 15.15 7.71 39.31
C ASP A 146 14.56 8.15 37.97
N LEU A 147 14.21 7.18 37.13
CA LEU A 147 13.54 7.43 35.87
C LEU A 147 12.10 7.90 36.16
N PRO A 148 11.55 8.81 35.35
CA PRO A 148 10.16 9.23 35.51
C PRO A 148 9.21 8.04 35.36
N ASP A 149 8.15 8.04 36.17
CA ASP A 149 7.07 7.05 36.09
C ASP A 149 6.44 7.06 34.68
N TRP A 150 6.87 6.11 33.86
CA TRP A 150 6.45 5.98 32.47
C TRP A 150 5.15 5.18 32.41
N SER A 151 4.01 5.88 32.31
CA SER A 151 2.73 5.25 32.00
C SER A 151 2.57 4.99 30.51
N LEU A 152 1.93 3.88 30.15
CA LEU A 152 1.58 3.62 28.75
C LEU A 152 0.61 4.69 28.23
N PRO A 153 0.84 5.25 27.04
CA PRO A 153 -0.15 6.10 26.39
C PRO A 153 -1.46 5.31 26.18
N GLY A 154 -2.63 5.93 26.37
CA GLY A 154 -3.92 5.22 26.32
C GLY A 154 -4.22 4.49 25.00
N TRP A 155 -3.61 4.91 23.88
CA TRP A 155 -3.72 4.19 22.62
C TRP A 155 -2.98 2.83 22.64
N VAL A 156 -1.92 2.70 23.45
CA VAL A 156 -1.16 1.45 23.65
C VAL A 156 -1.98 0.46 24.48
N GLU A 157 -2.65 0.93 25.52
CA GLU A 157 -3.56 0.09 26.33
C GLU A 157 -4.71 -0.48 25.49
N GLN A 158 -5.30 0.36 24.63
CA GLN A 158 -6.33 -0.05 23.69
C GLN A 158 -5.81 -1.08 22.68
N ALA A 159 -4.60 -0.89 22.15
CA ALA A 159 -3.97 -1.82 21.23
C ALA A 159 -3.70 -3.20 21.87
N ILE A 160 -3.20 -3.23 23.12
CA ILE A 160 -3.02 -4.46 23.89
C ILE A 160 -4.36 -5.20 24.08
N GLY A 161 -5.43 -4.45 24.32
CA GLY A 161 -6.79 -4.97 24.40
C GLY A 161 -7.23 -5.73 23.14
N VAL A 162 -6.82 -5.26 21.95
CA VAL A 162 -7.13 -5.92 20.66
C VAL A 162 -6.20 -7.11 20.41
N VAL A 163 -4.92 -6.99 20.77
CA VAL A 163 -3.92 -8.06 20.58
C VAL A 163 -4.35 -9.36 21.25
N LYS A 164 -5.02 -9.31 22.41
CA LYS A 164 -5.49 -10.53 23.10
C LYS A 164 -6.45 -11.41 22.26
N TYR A 165 -7.16 -10.81 21.31
CA TYR A 165 -8.10 -11.53 20.44
C TYR A 165 -7.44 -12.05 19.17
N VAL A 166 -6.41 -11.35 18.66
CA VAL A 166 -5.79 -11.64 17.37
C VAL A 166 -4.59 -12.57 17.53
N TRP A 167 -3.90 -12.56 18.68
CA TRP A 167 -2.70 -13.36 18.90
C TRP A 167 -2.89 -14.89 18.73
N PRO A 168 -4.03 -15.54 19.06
CA PRO A 168 -4.16 -16.99 18.90
C PRO A 168 -4.18 -17.39 17.42
N VAL A 169 -4.80 -16.58 16.57
CA VAL A 169 -4.87 -16.81 15.11
C VAL A 169 -3.49 -16.63 14.48
N VAL A 170 -2.78 -15.59 14.90
CA VAL A 170 -1.40 -15.33 14.45
C VAL A 170 -0.46 -16.45 14.91
N LEU A 171 -0.59 -16.91 16.15
CA LEU A 171 0.18 -18.03 16.68
C LEU A 171 -0.07 -19.32 15.87
N ALA A 172 -1.33 -19.63 15.58
CA ALA A 172 -1.70 -20.80 14.79
C ALA A 172 -1.10 -20.74 13.37
N TYR A 173 -1.14 -19.57 12.73
CA TYR A 173 -0.54 -19.36 11.41
C TYR A 173 0.98 -19.55 11.43
N VAL A 174 1.67 -18.99 12.42
CA VAL A 174 3.13 -19.11 12.56
C VAL A 174 3.53 -20.56 12.84
N LEU A 175 2.82 -21.25 13.74
CA LEU A 175 3.06 -22.68 14.03
C LEU A 175 2.86 -23.56 12.80
N ALA A 176 1.81 -23.31 12.02
CA ALA A 176 1.58 -24.02 10.77
C ALA A 176 2.72 -23.77 9.76
N ARG A 177 3.25 -22.55 9.70
CA ARG A 177 4.36 -22.20 8.80
C ARG A 177 5.70 -22.79 9.25
N SER A 178 5.99 -22.79 10.56
CA SER A 178 7.23 -23.38 11.09
C SER A 178 7.27 -24.89 10.87
N GLU A 179 6.12 -25.56 10.99
CA GLU A 179 6.02 -27.00 10.75
C GLU A 179 6.31 -27.36 9.28
N ILE A 180 5.89 -26.53 8.32
CA ILE A 180 6.22 -26.71 6.90
C ILE A 180 7.73 -26.57 6.66
N ASN A 181 8.37 -25.58 7.29
CA ASN A 181 9.82 -25.40 7.17
C ASN A 181 10.61 -26.53 7.86
N ARG A 182 10.10 -27.08 8.96
CA ARG A 182 10.69 -28.26 9.62
C ARG A 182 10.68 -29.46 8.69
N ARG A 183 9.57 -29.73 7.99
CA ARG A 183 9.48 -30.84 7.03
C ARG A 183 10.46 -30.66 5.87
N ARG A 184 10.56 -29.45 5.32
CA ARG A 184 11.54 -29.12 4.27
C ARG A 184 12.99 -29.41 4.66
N ARG A 185 13.41 -29.03 5.88
CA ARG A 185 14.76 -29.31 6.37
C ARG A 185 15.03 -30.81 6.54
N GLN A 186 14.04 -31.56 7.02
CA GLN A 186 14.18 -33.01 7.18
C GLN A 186 14.23 -33.76 5.84
N ASP A 187 13.56 -33.23 4.80
CA ASP A 187 13.64 -33.80 3.44
C ASP A 187 15.00 -33.49 2.78
N GLU A 188 15.60 -32.33 3.06
CA GLU A 188 16.96 -31.97 2.61
C GLU A 188 18.04 -32.87 3.26
N GLU A 189 17.90 -33.21 4.55
CA GLU A 189 18.82 -34.10 5.29
C GLU A 189 18.64 -35.60 4.97
N ARG A 190 17.48 -36.02 4.45
CA ARG A 190 17.22 -37.41 4.03
C ARG A 190 17.58 -37.69 2.57
N GLY A 191 17.84 -36.64 1.77
CA GLY A 191 18.13 -36.71 0.34
C GLY A 191 19.61 -36.61 -0.04
N SER A 192 20.51 -36.45 0.95
CA SER A 192 21.98 -36.39 0.82
C SER A 192 22.65 -37.59 1.48
#